data_AF-A0A968SJV0-F1
#
_entry.id   AF-A0A968SJV0-F1
#
_cell.length_a   1.000
_cell.length_b   1.000
_cell.length_c   1.000
_cell.angle_alpha   90.00
_cell.angle_beta   90.00
_cell.angle_gamma   90.00
#
_symmetry.space_group_name_H-M   'P 1'
#
loop_
_entity.id
_entity.type
_entity.pdbx_description
1 polymer ?
#
loop_
_entity_poly.entity_id
_entity_poly.type
_entity_poly.pdbx_seq_one_letter_code
_entity_poly.pdbx_strand_id
1 'polypeptide(L)'
;MQKLGEILMAAGIVAVPLLLFSIVSTALIGERIVFWYRVSRRQHQVVKTSLDLYRDEPELAIEKLQRHVNLPIARIFLEAITLEDGEPEEFALAIDG
;
A
#
# COMPACT_ATOMS: atom_id res chain seq x y z
N MET A 1 22.43 0.76 -37.55
CA MET A 1 21.18 0.71 -36.77
C MET A 1 20.48 -0.60 -37.11
N GLN A 2 20.63 -1.64 -36.27
CA GLN A 2 19.91 -2.90 -36.49
C GLN A 2 18.41 -2.65 -36.37
N LYS A 3 17.64 -3.16 -37.33
CA LYS A 3 16.18 -2.95 -37.33
C LYS A 3 15.56 -3.87 -36.30
N LEU A 4 14.58 -3.37 -35.54
CA LEU A 4 13.81 -4.15 -34.54
C LEU A 4 13.33 -5.51 -35.08
N GLY A 5 13.02 -5.60 -36.37
CA GLY A 5 12.63 -6.85 -37.04
C GLY A 5 13.73 -7.93 -37.08
N GLU A 6 15.02 -7.56 -37.13
CA GLU A 6 16.13 -8.53 -37.13
C GLU A 6 16.34 -9.15 -35.75
N ILE A 7 16.17 -8.37 -34.68
CA ILE A 7 16.25 -8.84 -33.29
C ILE A 7 15.10 -9.81 -33.00
N LEU A 8 13.89 -9.51 -33.49
CA LEU A 8 12.73 -10.38 -33.34
C LEU A 8 12.87 -11.69 -34.13
N MET A 9 13.42 -11.65 -35.35
CA MET A 9 13.73 -12.86 -36.12
C MET A 9 14.84 -13.70 -35.46
N ALA A 10 15.87 -13.07 -34.90
CA ALA A 10 16.96 -13.75 -34.19
C ALA A 10 16.52 -14.39 -32.86
N ALA A 11 15.55 -13.79 -32.17
CA ALA A 11 15.00 -14.30 -30.91
C ALA A 11 14.02 -15.48 -31.11
N GLY A 12 13.56 -15.74 -32.34
CA GLY A 12 12.73 -16.90 -32.69
C GLY A 12 11.37 -16.92 -31.98
N ILE A 13 10.75 -18.11 -31.89
CA ILE A 13 9.39 -18.28 -31.36
C ILE A 13 9.22 -17.83 -29.90
N VAL A 14 10.31 -17.78 -29.13
CA VAL A 14 10.32 -17.37 -27.72
C VAL A 14 10.12 -15.86 -27.55
N ALA A 15 10.38 -15.05 -28.58
CA ALA A 15 10.13 -13.61 -28.56
C ALA A 15 8.66 -13.27 -28.31
N VAL A 16 7.74 -14.08 -28.85
CA VAL A 16 6.29 -13.86 -28.75
C VAL A 16 5.78 -13.96 -27.30
N PRO A 17 6.00 -15.07 -26.55
CA PRO A 17 5.55 -15.16 -25.16
C PRO A 17 6.27 -14.14 -24.27
N LEU A 18 7.55 -13.86 -24.49
CA LEU A 18 8.29 -12.84 -23.71
C LEU A 18 7.67 -11.45 -23.85
N LEU A 19 7.34 -11.03 -25.07
CA LEU A 19 6.68 -9.75 -25.31
C LEU A 19 5.28 -9.71 -24.70
N LEU A 20 4.52 -10.80 -24.82
CA LEU A 20 3.19 -10.90 -24.22
C LEU A 20 3.26 -10.74 -22.70
N PHE A 21 4.13 -11.50 -22.02
CA PHE A 21 4.31 -11.42 -20.57
C PHE A 21 4.83 -10.06 -20.13
N SER A 22 5.71 -9.43 -20.92
CA SER A 22 6.21 -8.09 -20.63
C SER A 22 5.06 -7.06 -20.64
N ILE A 23 4.22 -7.07 -21.68
CA ILE A 23 3.07 -6.16 -21.78
C ILE A 23 2.08 -6.42 -20.64
N VAL A 24 1.76 -7.68 -20.36
CA VAL A 24 0.86 -8.06 -19.26
C VAL A 24 1.41 -7.61 -17.91
N SER A 25 2.70 -7.83 -17.66
CA SER A 25 3.36 -7.38 -16.43
C SER A 25 3.29 -5.87 -16.28
N THR A 26 3.61 -5.11 -17.33
CA THR A 26 3.52 -3.64 -17.31
C THR A 26 2.09 -3.15 -17.06
N ALA A 27 1.09 -3.79 -17.68
CA ALA A 27 -0.32 -3.46 -17.45
C ALA A 27 -0.72 -3.69 -15.99
N LEU A 28 -0.38 -4.86 -15.42
CA LEU A 28 -0.67 -5.19 -14.02
C LEU A 28 0.04 -4.25 -13.03
N ILE A 29 1.28 -3.87 -13.32
CA ILE A 29 2.02 -2.88 -12.53
C ILE A 29 1.29 -1.53 -12.57
N GLY A 30 0.85 -1.09 -13.76
CA GLY A 30 0.08 0.13 -13.91
C GLY A 30 -1.22 0.12 -13.10
N GLU A 31 -2.00 -0.97 -13.21
CA GLU A 31 -3.23 -1.15 -12.42
C GLU A 31 -2.96 -1.12 -10.92
N ARG A 32 -1.90 -1.80 -10.46
CA ARG A 32 -1.47 -1.78 -9.06
C ARG A 32 -1.11 -0.38 -8.58
N ILE A 33 -0.35 0.39 -9.36
CA ILE A 33 0.04 1.76 -9.00
C ILE A 33 -1.21 2.64 -8.85
N VAL A 34 -2.14 2.58 -9.79
CA VAL A 34 -3.39 3.35 -9.73
C VAL A 34 -4.25 2.94 -8.54
N PHE A 35 -4.35 1.64 -8.27
CA PHE A 35 -5.04 1.10 -7.11
C PHE A 35 -4.44 1.63 -5.81
N TRP A 36 -3.12 1.52 -5.63
CA TRP A 36 -2.41 2.00 -4.45
C TRP A 36 -2.52 3.52 -4.29
N TYR A 37 -2.44 4.29 -5.37
CA TYR A 37 -2.62 5.73 -5.33
C TYR A 37 -4.02 6.11 -4.83
N ARG A 38 -5.06 5.43 -5.33
CA ARG A 38 -6.45 5.67 -4.92
C ARG A 38 -6.68 5.29 -3.45
N VAL A 39 -6.12 4.17 -3.00
CA VAL A 39 -6.21 3.72 -1.60
C VAL A 39 -5.45 4.67 -0.67
N SER A 40 -4.20 5.00 -0.99
CA SER A 40 -3.32 5.85 -0.18
C SER A 40 -3.89 7.26 0.01
N ARG A 41 -4.53 7.84 -1.02
CA ARG A 41 -5.22 9.14 -0.89
C ARG A 41 -6.31 9.15 0.17
N ARG A 42 -7.12 8.09 0.27
CA ARG A 42 -8.18 7.98 1.28
C ARG A 42 -7.60 7.74 2.67
N GLN A 43 -6.54 6.95 2.74
CA GLN A 43 -5.82 6.67 3.98
C GLN A 43 -5.25 7.92 4.63
N HIS A 44 -4.56 8.76 3.86
CA HIS A 44 -3.88 9.93 4.41
C HIS A 44 -4.85 10.92 5.07
N GLN A 45 -6.02 11.15 4.47
CA GLN A 45 -7.03 12.05 5.03
C GLN A 45 -7.64 11.48 6.32
N VAL A 46 -7.97 10.19 6.36
CA VAL A 46 -8.53 9.54 7.55
C VAL A 46 -7.54 9.56 8.70
N VAL A 47 -6.27 9.19 8.46
CA VAL A 47 -5.21 9.17 9.48
C VAL A 47 -4.97 10.57 10.04
N LYS A 48 -4.81 11.58 9.17
CA LYS A 48 -4.59 12.95 9.62
C LYS A 48 -5.74 13.43 10.50
N THR A 49 -6.98 13.20 10.07
CA THR A 49 -8.15 13.62 10.83
C THR A 49 -8.28 12.86 12.16
N SER A 50 -7.95 11.57 12.19
CA SER A 50 -7.97 10.77 13.42
C SER A 50 -6.87 11.18 14.40
N LEU A 51 -5.67 11.49 13.92
CA LEU A 51 -4.56 11.96 14.77
C LEU A 51 -4.78 13.36 15.31
N ASP A 52 -5.30 14.27 14.48
CA ASP A 52 -5.68 15.61 14.94
C ASP A 52 -6.77 15.51 16.03
N LEU A 53 -7.77 14.63 15.84
CA LEU A 53 -8.85 14.41 16.80
C LEU A 53 -8.38 13.69 18.08
N TYR A 54 -7.37 12.83 17.99
CA TYR A 54 -6.85 12.08 19.14
C TYR A 54 -6.33 12.99 20.26
N ARG A 55 -5.83 14.18 19.89
CA ARG A 55 -5.28 15.14 20.84
C ARG A 55 -6.34 15.80 21.73
N ASP A 56 -7.54 15.99 21.20
CA ASP A 56 -8.65 16.64 21.89
C ASP A 56 -9.62 15.61 22.49
N GLU A 57 -9.96 14.56 21.73
CA GLU A 57 -10.97 13.55 22.07
C GLU A 57 -10.51 12.14 21.63
N PRO A 58 -9.71 11.43 22.46
CA PRO A 58 -9.10 10.16 22.08
C PRO A 58 -10.13 9.05 21.80
N GLU A 59 -11.24 9.00 22.54
CA GLU A 59 -12.30 8.00 22.33
C GLU A 59 -12.96 8.14 20.95
N LEU A 60 -13.24 9.38 20.50
CA LEU A 60 -13.81 9.62 19.18
C LEU A 60 -12.83 9.31 18.05
N ALA A 61 -11.53 9.53 18.27
CA ALA A 61 -10.50 9.14 17.32
C ALA A 61 -10.44 7.62 17.14
N ILE A 62 -10.54 6.85 18.24
CA ILE A 62 -10.61 5.38 18.23
C ILE A 62 -11.87 4.91 17.49
N GLU A 63 -13.05 5.46 17.80
CA GLU A 63 -14.29 5.10 17.11
C GLU A 63 -14.20 5.37 15.60
N LYS A 64 -13.58 6.48 15.21
CA LYS A 64 -13.37 6.85 13.81
C LYS A 64 -12.44 5.89 13.08
N LEU A 65 -11.36 5.44 13.74
CA LEU A 65 -10.45 4.41 13.23
C LEU A 65 -11.16 3.05 13.10
N GLN A 66 -11.96 2.66 14.09
CA GLN A 66 -12.77 1.43 14.05
C GLN A 66 -13.73 1.40 12.86
N ARG A 67 -14.41 2.52 12.57
CA ARG A 67 -15.28 2.64 11.39
C ARG A 67 -14.54 2.53 10.05
N HIS A 68 -13.21 2.71 10.04
CA HIS A 68 -12.36 2.68 8.85
C HIS A 68 -11.35 1.52 8.85
N VAL A 69 -11.61 0.42 9.59
CA VAL A 69 -10.76 -0.78 9.67
C VAL A 69 -10.50 -1.45 8.31
N ASN A 70 -11.29 -1.14 7.29
CA ASN A 70 -11.03 -1.53 5.90
C ASN A 70 -9.74 -0.90 5.32
N LEU A 71 -9.21 0.14 5.96
CA LEU A 71 -7.93 0.76 5.63
C LEU A 71 -6.80 0.09 6.44
N PRO A 72 -5.76 -0.46 5.79
CA PRO A 72 -4.62 -1.06 6.47
C PRO A 72 -4.01 -0.17 7.56
N ILE A 73 -3.89 1.13 7.28
CA ILE A 73 -3.33 2.10 8.22
C ILE A 73 -4.24 2.32 9.44
N ALA A 74 -5.57 2.28 9.27
CA ALA A 74 -6.49 2.47 10.38
C ALA A 74 -6.39 1.29 11.36
N ARG A 75 -6.17 0.08 10.85
CA ARG A 75 -5.86 -1.11 11.67
C ARG A 75 -4.56 -0.94 12.44
N ILE A 76 -3.46 -0.58 11.77
CA ILE A 76 -2.17 -0.40 12.44
C ILE A 76 -2.28 0.63 13.58
N PHE A 77 -2.91 1.77 13.34
CA PHE A 77 -3.09 2.80 14.37
C PHE A 77 -4.07 2.37 15.48
N LEU A 78 -5.13 1.63 15.16
CA LEU A 78 -6.06 1.12 16.15
C LEU A 78 -5.37 0.14 17.09
N GLU A 79 -4.61 -0.82 16.56
CA GLU A 79 -3.79 -1.74 17.36
C GLU A 79 -2.76 -0.97 18.18
N ALA A 80 -2.11 0.04 17.60
CA ALA A 80 -1.14 0.87 18.31
C ALA A 80 -1.75 1.64 19.51
N ILE A 81 -2.98 2.14 19.37
CA ILE A 81 -3.67 2.90 20.43
C ILE A 81 -4.32 1.97 21.46
N THR A 82 -4.72 0.76 21.05
CA THR A 82 -5.40 -0.23 21.93
C THR A 82 -4.40 -1.08 22.73
N LEU A 83 -3.09 -0.97 22.43
CA LEU A 83 -2.04 -1.51 23.30
C LEU A 83 -2.08 -0.74 24.64
N GLU A 84 -2.76 -1.33 25.63
CA GLU A 84 -2.74 -0.91 27.02
C GLU A 84 -1.28 -0.90 27.51
N ASP A 85 -0.76 0.29 27.86
CA ASP A 85 0.53 0.49 28.54
C ASP A 85 1.82 0.04 27.79
N GLY A 86 1.81 0.03 26.45
CA GLY A 86 3.05 -0.16 25.71
C GLY A 86 3.95 1.07 25.78
N GLU A 87 4.91 1.13 26.70
CA GLU A 87 6.03 2.06 26.62
C GLU A 87 6.61 1.99 25.18
N PRO A 88 7.02 3.11 24.57
CA PRO A 88 7.39 3.18 23.15
C PRO A 88 8.42 2.11 22.68
N GLU A 89 9.16 1.53 23.62
CA GLU A 89 10.08 0.41 23.42
C GLU A 89 9.38 -0.91 23.03
N GLU A 90 8.19 -1.22 23.57
CA GLU A 90 7.43 -2.43 23.21
C GLU A 90 6.86 -2.35 21.79
N PHE A 91 6.45 -1.15 21.37
CA PHE A 91 5.97 -0.91 20.00
C PHE A 91 7.10 -1.07 18.97
N ALA A 92 8.32 -0.64 19.30
CA ALA A 92 9.49 -0.87 18.46
C ALA A 92 9.79 -2.37 18.33
N LEU A 93 9.68 -3.13 19.42
CA LEU A 93 9.91 -4.57 19.43
C LEU A 93 8.88 -5.34 18.59
N ALA A 94 7.61 -4.94 18.60
CA ALA A 94 6.54 -5.59 17.83
C ALA A 94 6.61 -5.32 16.31
N ILE A 95 7.34 -4.29 15.88
CA ILE A 95 7.58 -3.99 14.45
C ILE A 95 8.83 -4.70 13.93
N ASP A 96 9.83 -4.91 14.79
CA ASP A 96 11.11 -5.52 14.42
C ASP A 96 11.08 -7.06 14.41
N GLY A 97 10.08 -7.68 15.05
CA GLY A 97 9.85 -9.13 15.10
C GLY A 97 8.77 -9.64 14.15
#